data_AF-A0A2V8GNI0-F1
#
_entry.id   AF-A0A2V8GNI0-F1
#
_cell.length_a   1.000
_cell.length_b   1.000
_cell.length_c   1.000
_cell.angle_alpha   90.00
_cell.angle_beta   90.00
_cell.angle_gamma   90.00
#
_symmetry.space_group_name_H-M   'P 1'
#
loop_
_entity.id
_entity.type
_entity.pdbx_description
1 polymer ?
#
loop_
_entity_poly.entity_id
_entity_poly.type
_entity_poly.pdbx_seq_one_letter_code
_entity_poly.pdbx_strand_id
1 'polypeptide(L)' 'PTPDGGAKVRVPPGTQSGQRFRLRERGASSTRDGRRGDLVVEVKLVLPKLLDERSKELLREFGRINGENVRESFGE' A
#
# COMPACT_ATOMS: atom_id res chain seq x y z
N PRO A 1 -9.93 -6.96 3.51
CA PRO A 1 -11.04 -7.93 3.42
C PRO A 1 -11.98 -7.50 2.28
N THR A 2 -12.69 -8.45 1.67
CA THR A 2 -13.71 -8.19 0.64
C THR A 2 -15.09 -8.59 1.17
N PRO A 3 -16.20 -8.19 0.52
CA PRO A 3 -17.54 -8.61 0.92
C PRO A 3 -17.72 -10.14 1.01
N ASP A 4 -16.94 -10.91 0.26
CA ASP A 4 -17.02 -12.38 0.25
C ASP A 4 -15.89 -13.06 1.04
N GLY A 5 -15.17 -12.29 1.86
CA GLY A 5 -14.05 -12.78 2.66
C GLY A 5 -12.68 -12.38 2.10
N GLY A 6 -11.71 -13.29 2.14
CA GLY A 6 -10.30 -12.99 1.81
C GLY A 6 -10.06 -12.84 0.30
N ALA A 7 -9.22 -11.87 -0.09
CA ALA A 7 -8.67 -11.77 -1.43
C ALA A 7 -7.15 -11.63 -1.37
N LYS A 8 -6.45 -12.25 -2.33
CA LYS A 8 -5.00 -12.12 -2.47
C LYS A 8 -4.69 -10.98 -3.43
N VAL A 9 -3.80 -10.09 -3.01
CA VAL A 9 -3.26 -8.99 -3.84
C VAL A 9 -1.76 -9.20 -3.94
N ARG A 10 -1.22 -9.16 -5.16
CA ARG A 10 0.23 -9.13 -5.36
C ARG A 10 0.67 -7.67 -5.25
N VAL A 11 1.59 -7.39 -4.33
CA VAL A 11 2.22 -6.07 -4.17
C VAL A 11 3.59 -6.11 -4.86
N PRO A 12 3.78 -5.43 -6.00
CA PRO A 12 5.07 -5.38 -6.69
C PRO A 12 6.14 -4.65 -5.86
N PRO A 13 7.44 -4.97 -6.05
CA PRO A 13 8.52 -4.17 -5.50
C PRO A 13 8.43 -2.71 -5.95
N GLY A 14 8.77 -1.77 -5.07
CA GLY A 14 8.71 -0.33 -5.36
C GLY A 14 7.30 0.29 -5.28
N THR A 15 6.30 -0.46 -4.82
CA THR A 15 4.95 0.09 -4.58
C THR A 15 5.00 1.27 -3.60
N GLN A 16 4.39 2.39 -3.99
CA GLN A 16 4.38 3.62 -3.20
C GLN A 16 3.11 3.74 -2.35
N SER A 17 3.18 4.55 -1.30
CA SER A 17 1.98 4.94 -0.55
C SER A 17 1.03 5.72 -1.45
N GLY A 18 -0.27 5.51 -1.31
CA GLY A 18 -1.31 6.10 -2.17
C GLY A 18 -1.53 5.35 -3.50
N GLN A 19 -0.66 4.39 -3.85
CA GLN A 19 -0.86 3.58 -5.05
C GLN A 19 -2.12 2.73 -4.93
N ARG A 20 -2.92 2.70 -6.01
CA ARG A 20 -4.22 2.02 -6.05
C ARG A 20 -4.16 0.75 -6.90
N PHE A 21 -4.68 -0.34 -6.35
CA PHE A 21 -4.85 -1.62 -7.04
C PHE A 21 -6.32 -1.91 -7.26
N ARG A 22 -6.67 -2.35 -8.46
CA ARG A 22 -8.04 -2.73 -8.82
C ARG A 22 -8.20 -4.23 -8.84
N LEU A 23 -9.06 -4.73 -7.96
CA LEU A 23 -9.49 -6.13 -7.91
C LEU A 23 -10.82 -6.24 -8.62
N ARG A 24 -10.78 -6.76 -9.85
CA ARG A 24 -11.98 -6.90 -10.68
C ARG A 24 -12.98 -7.86 -10.06
N GLU A 25 -14.26 -7.50 -10.10
CA GLU A 25 -15.37 -8.34 -9.61
C GLU A 25 -15.27 -8.75 -8.13
N ARG A 26 -14.50 -8.02 -7.33
CA ARG A 26 -14.37 -8.22 -5.87
C ARG A 26 -15.09 -7.16 -5.04
N GLY A 27 -15.82 -6.26 -5.70
CA GLY A 27 -16.66 -5.26 -5.06
C GLY A 27 -18.03 -5.81 -4.69
N ALA A 28 -18.92 -4.91 -4.25
CA ALA A 28 -20.28 -5.24 -3.90
C ALA A 28 -21.07 -5.76 -5.11
N SER A 29 -21.99 -6.69 -4.85
CA SER A 29 -22.96 -7.15 -5.84
C SER A 29 -24.08 -6.12 -6.01
N SER A 30 -24.40 -5.79 -7.24
CA SER A 30 -25.53 -4.94 -7.60
C SER A 30 -26.85 -5.62 -7.28
N THR A 31 -27.75 -4.93 -6.58
CA THR A 31 -29.10 -5.43 -6.26
C THR A 31 -30.00 -5.55 -7.50
N ARG A 32 -29.68 -4.84 -8.58
CA ARG A 32 -30.54 -4.76 -9.78
C ARG A 32 -30.32 -5.92 -10.76
N ASP A 33 -29.07 -6.33 -10.95
CA ASP A 33 -28.66 -7.29 -11.97
C ASP A 33 -27.67 -8.35 -11.46
N GLY A 34 -27.31 -8.33 -10.17
CA GLY A 34 -26.42 -9.31 -9.55
C GLY A 34 -24.94 -9.17 -9.96
N ARG A 35 -24.59 -8.23 -10.85
CA ARG A 35 -23.22 -8.01 -11.30
C ARG A 35 -22.35 -7.49 -10.16
N ARG A 36 -21.10 -7.95 -10.11
CA ARG A 36 -20.13 -7.47 -9.13
C ARG A 36 -19.39 -6.24 -9.63
N GLY A 37 -19.26 -5.26 -8.75
CA GLY A 37 -18.35 -4.15 -8.96
C GLY A 37 -16.89 -4.54 -8.74
N ASP A 38 -16.01 -3.56 -8.91
CA ASP A 38 -14.58 -3.70 -8.60
C ASP A 38 -14.30 -3.22 -7.17
N LEU A 39 -13.29 -3.82 -6.54
CA LEU A 39 -12.73 -3.33 -5.29
C LEU A 39 -11.42 -2.58 -5.59
N VAL A 40 -11.35 -1.31 -5.18
CA VAL A 40 -10.12 -0.53 -5.24
C VAL A 40 -9.47 -0.53 -3.87
N VAL A 41 -8.19 -0.91 -3.83
CA VAL A 41 -7.38 -0.93 -2.61
C VAL A 41 -6.30 0.13 -2.74
N GLU A 42 -6.18 1.00 -1.74
CA GLU A 42 -5.12 1.99 -1.65
C GLU A 42 -4.07 1.53 -0.65
N VAL A 43 -2.79 1.58 -1.03
CA VAL A 43 -1.69 1.19 -0.16
C VAL A 43 -1.36 2.33 0.79
N LYS A 44 -1.24 2.00 2.08
CA LYS A 44 -0.79 2.92 3.12
C LYS A 44 0.45 2.34 3.80
N LEU A 45 1.57 3.06 3.73
CA LEU A 45 2.76 2.71 4.50
C LEU A 45 2.56 3.10 5.96
N VAL A 46 2.81 2.15 6.87
CA VAL A 46 2.73 2.36 8.31
C VAL A 46 4.09 1.99 8.90
N LEU A 47 4.72 2.92 9.60
CA LEU A 47 6.02 2.70 10.22
C LEU A 47 5.86 2.06 11.60
N PRO A 48 6.64 1.03 11.94
CA PRO A 48 6.65 0.45 13.28
C PRO A 48 7.30 1.39 14.30
N LYS A 49 7.05 1.13 15.59
CA LYS A 49 7.79 1.81 16.67
C LYS A 49 9.23 1.30 16.70
N LEU A 50 10.20 2.21 16.55
CA LEU A 50 11.63 1.89 16.59
C LEU A 50 12.13 1.87 18.03
N LEU A 51 12.16 0.69 18.65
CA LEU A 51 12.50 0.52 20.05
C LEU A 51 13.96 0.07 20.29
N ASP A 52 14.58 -0.60 19.32
CA ASP A 52 15.95 -1.11 19.42
C ASP A 52 16.96 -0.30 18.60
N GLU A 53 18.24 -0.32 19.01
CA GLU A 53 19.31 0.42 18.34
C GLU A 53 19.68 -0.15 16.96
N ARG A 54 19.57 -1.47 16.77
CA ARG A 54 19.90 -2.13 15.50
C ARG A 54 18.98 -1.68 14.38
N SER A 55 17.66 -1.58 14.64
CA SER A 55 16.69 -1.05 13.67
C SER A 55 17.01 0.40 13.27
N LYS A 56 17.48 1.22 14.21
CA LYS A 56 17.90 2.60 13.92
C LYS A 56 19.13 2.63 13.03
N GLU A 57 20.12 1.78 13.29
CA GLU A 57 21.33 1.68 12.46
C GLU A 57 21.01 1.27 11.03
N LEU A 58 20.16 0.25 10.84
CA LEU A 58 19.73 -0.18 9.51
C LEU A 58 19.02 0.93 8.74
N LEU A 59 18.19 1.73 9.40
CA LEU A 59 17.53 2.87 8.75
C LEU A 59 18.51 4.00 8.39
N ARG A 60 19.53 4.24 9.23
CA ARG A 60 20.61 5.20 8.90
C ARG A 60 21.41 4.74 7.70
N GLU A 61 21.76 3.45 7.63
CA GLU A 61 22.46 2.87 6.49
C GLU A 61 21.60 2.94 5.22
N PHE A 62 20.32 2.56 5.31
CA PHE A 62 19.38 2.68 4.21
C PHE A 62 19.30 4.12 3.68
N GLY A 63 19.24 5.12 4.57
CA GLY A 63 19.24 6.53 4.19
C GLY A 63 20.53 7.01 3.53
N ARG A 64 21.70 6.45 3.86
CA ARG A 64 22.97 6.78 3.17
C ARG A 64 23.00 6.24 1.74
N ILE A 65 22.41 5.06 1.52
CA ILE A 65 22.37 4.42 0.20
C ILE A 65 21.29 5.06 -0.68
N ASN A 66 20.19 5.55 -0.07
CA ASN A 66 19.06 6.14 -0.77
C ASN A 66 18.97 7.65 -0.46
N GLY A 67 19.69 8.45 -1.23
CA GLY A 67 19.79 9.91 -1.05
C GLY A 67 18.62 10.73 -1.64
N GLU A 68 17.52 10.09 -2.03
CA GLU A 68 16.37 10.78 -2.63
C GLU A 68 15.67 11.68 -1.60
N ASN A 69 15.42 12.94 -1.98
CA ASN A 69 14.72 13.88 -1.13
C ASN A 69 13.20 13.66 -1.23
N VAL A 70 12.69 12.80 -0.37
CA VAL A 70 11.26 12.45 -0.31
C VAL A 70 10.32 13.63 -0.03
N ARG A 71 10.83 14.83 0.29
CA ARG A 71 10.01 16.04 0.52
C ARG A 71 9.86 16.91 -0.71
N GLU A 72 10.68 16.75 -1.74
CA GLU A 72 10.55 17.53 -2.98
C GLU A 72 9.19 17.31 -3.64
N SER A 73 8.68 16.07 -3.61
CA SER A 73 7.38 15.71 -4.18
C SER A 73 6.16 16.15 -3.35
N PHE A 74 6.34 16.76 -2.17
CA PHE A 74 5.24 17.23 -1.32
C PHE A 74 4.93 18.74 -1.48
N GLY A 75 5.73 19.46 -2.27
CA GLY A 75 5.71 20.92 -2.35
C GLY A 75 5.09 21.55 -3.61
N GLU A 76 4.52 20.75 -4.52
CA GLU A 76 3.76 21.22 -5.71
C GLU A 76 2.25 21.03 -5.53
#